data_AF-A0A916B244-F1
#
_entry.id   AF-A0A916B244-F1
#
_cell.length_a   1.000
_cell.length_b   1.000
_cell.length_c   1.000
_cell.angle_alpha   90.00
_cell.angle_beta   90.00
_cell.angle_gamma   90.00
#
_symmetry.space_group_name_H-M   'P 1'
#
loop_
_entity.id
_entity.type
_entity.pdbx_description
1 polymer ?
#
loop_
_entity_poly.entity_id
_entity_poly.type
_entity_poly.pdbx_seq_one_letter_code
_entity_poly.pdbx_strand_id
1 'polypeptide(L)' 'MFIHPEASRSALDRCLRRHGVANLKALLPKEEG' A
#
# COMPACT_ATOMS: atom_id res chain seq x y z
N MET A 1 -10.60 -5.51 -0.79
CA MET A 1 -10.13 -6.41 0.27
C MET A 1 -9.04 -5.69 1.05
N PHE A 2 -9.29 -5.27 2.29
CA PHE A 2 -8.24 -4.72 3.19
C PHE A 2 -7.52 -5.91 3.81
N ILE A 3 -6.22 -6.06 3.53
CA ILE A 3 -5.44 -7.27 3.85
C ILE A 3 -5.05 -7.33 5.34
N HIS A 4 -5.20 -6.22 6.08
CA HIS A 4 -5.08 -6.18 7.54
C HIS A 4 -6.30 -5.47 8.14
N PRO A 5 -7.21 -6.20 8.83
CA PRO A 5 -8.36 -5.59 9.49
C PRO A 5 -7.96 -4.68 10.68
N GLU A 6 -6.78 -4.89 11.25
CA GLU A 6 -6.24 -4.12 12.37
C GLU A 6 -5.61 -2.78 11.94
N ALA A 7 -5.19 -2.66 10.68
CA ALA A 7 -4.65 -1.41 10.17
C ALA A 7 -5.78 -0.53 9.64
N SER A 8 -6.09 0.55 10.34
CA SER A 8 -7.05 1.53 9.85
C SER A 8 -6.62 2.12 8.51
N ARG A 9 -7.59 2.50 7.66
CA ARG A 9 -7.34 3.11 6.35
C ARG A 9 -6.38 4.31 6.40
N SER A 10 -6.46 5.13 7.44
CA SER A 10 -5.56 6.27 7.64
C SER A 10 -4.13 5.85 8.00
N ALA A 11 -3.95 4.76 8.75
CA ALA A 11 -2.62 4.22 9.05
C ALA A 11 -1.97 3.67 7.78
N LEU A 12 -2.76 2.98 6.94
CA LEU A 12 -2.31 2.53 5.62
C LEU A 12 -1.93 3.71 4.72
N ASP A 13 -2.77 4.74 4.63
CA ASP A 13 -2.48 5.95 3.81
C ASP A 13 -1.20 6.65 4.25
N ARG A 14 -0.98 6.81 5.56
CA ARG A 14 0.27 7.37 6.09
C ARG A 14 1.48 6.51 5.72
N CYS A 15 1.38 5.19 5.82
CA CYS A 15 2.46 4.29 5.45
C CYS A 15 2.78 4.40 3.96
N LEU A 16 1.75 4.34 3.10
CA LEU A 16 1.89 4.46 1.65
C LEU A 16 2.54 5.80 1.26
N ARG A 17 2.04 6.92 1.78
CA ARG A 17 2.60 8.26 1.51
C ARG A 17 4.03 8.41 2.02
N ARG A 18 4.36 7.82 3.17
CA ARG A 18 5.74 7.81 3.70
C ARG A 18 6.70 7.09 2.76
N HIS A 19 6.23 6.05 2.08
CA HIS A 19 6.99 5.33 1.06
C HIS A 19 6.84 5.93 -0.35
N GLY A 20 6.18 7.08 -0.50
CA GLY A 20 5.98 7.76 -1.78
C GLY A 20 5.05 7.03 -2.75
N VAL A 21 4.33 6.00 -2.29
CA VAL A 21 3.43 5.18 -3.11
C VAL A 21 1.99 5.55 -2.82
N ALA A 22 1.15 5.57 -3.85
CA ALA A 22 -0.29 5.90 -3.71
C ALA A 22 -1.17 4.68 -3.41
N ASN A 23 -0.66 3.46 -3.66
CA ASN A 23 -1.40 2.22 -3.49
C ASN A 23 -0.43 1.03 -3.31
N LEU A 24 -0.88 -0.02 -2.64
CA LEU A 24 -0.15 -1.28 -2.49
C LEU A 24 0.25 -1.90 -3.83
N LYS A 25 -0.55 -1.71 -4.87
CA LYS A 25 -0.20 -2.18 -6.23
C LYS A 25 1.10 -1.59 -6.75
N ALA A 26 1.48 -0.39 -6.32
CA ALA A 26 2.75 0.23 -6.71
C ALA A 26 3.97 -0.41 -6.03
N LEU A 27 3.76 -1.20 -4.96
CA LEU A 27 4.80 -1.98 -4.29
C LEU A 27 4.92 -3.40 -4.84
N LEU A 28 3.99 -3.82 -5.69
CA LEU A 28 4.12 -5.11 -6.37
C LEU A 28 5.29 -5.02 -7.35
N PRO A 29 6.13 -6.06 -7.44
CA PRO A 29 7.13 -6.12 -8.49
C PRO A 29 6.43 -5.96 -9.83
N LYS A 30 6.95 -5.07 -10.67
CA LYS A 30 6.49 -4.98 -12.05
C LYS A 30 6.89 -6.30 -12.69
N GLU A 31 5.92 -7.06 -13.17
CA GLU A 31 6.20 -8.21 -14.01
C GLU A 31 6.97 -7.68 -15.23
N GLU A 32 8.29 -7.89 -15.26
CA GLU A 32 9.13 -7.63 -16.42
C GLU A 32 8.81 -8.74 -17.44
N GLY A 33 7.91 -8.43 -18.37
CA GLY A 33 7.59 -9.24 -19.55
C GLY A 33 8.01 -8.53 -20.82
#